data_AF-A0A957QUL1-F1
#
_entry.id   AF-A0A957QUL1-F1
#
_cell.length_a   1.000
_cell.length_b   1.000
_cell.length_c   1.000
_cell.angle_alpha   90.00
_cell.angle_beta   90.00
_cell.angle_gamma   90.00
#
_symmetry.space_group_name_H-M   'P 1'
#
loop_
_entity.id
_entity.type
_entity.pdbx_description
1 polymer ?
#
loop_
_entity_poly.entity_id
_entity_poly.type
_entity_poly.pdbx_seq_one_letter_code
_entity_poly.pdbx_strand_id
1 'polypeptide(L)'
;MFAGRQGRRLREALLAYLFLLPAFLIVGLFGLFPIIFAAYQSTLRGLNKIVGTFDGLGNYIRAIGDLTYVLGFWGALLLVFLAVRAIWRGRAAAAEKNEPFWLWAVPGIAFGGLVLAMLAWIIRLLPLMLRIPEQMRGAQNTPENFRRLLGEALTNPDVLQMVWIALGALLIGIASSWMVVRSRNRRRRYGNFSGPFTLATILVGLAALIFW
;
A
#
# COMPACT_ATOMS: atom_id res chain seq x y z
N MET A 1 -46.83 -57.28 -6.67
CA MET A 1 -45.55 -56.96 -7.38
C MET A 1 -44.52 -56.23 -6.50
N PHE A 2 -44.49 -56.39 -5.16
CA PHE A 2 -43.44 -55.80 -4.31
C PHE A 2 -42.97 -56.72 -3.15
N ALA A 3 -43.01 -58.05 -3.34
CA ALA A 3 -42.70 -59.02 -2.29
C ALA A 3 -41.27 -59.62 -2.36
N GLY A 4 -40.44 -59.22 -3.33
CA GLY A 4 -39.06 -59.69 -3.47
C GLY A 4 -38.04 -58.86 -2.66
N ARG A 5 -36.84 -59.41 -2.43
CA ARG A 5 -35.72 -58.76 -1.69
C ARG A 5 -35.40 -57.35 -2.19
N GLN A 6 -35.49 -57.12 -3.51
CA GLN A 6 -35.27 -55.80 -4.12
C GLN A 6 -36.39 -54.80 -3.82
N GLY A 7 -37.65 -55.24 -3.79
CA GLY A 7 -38.79 -54.37 -3.45
C GLY A 7 -38.77 -53.91 -1.99
N ARG A 8 -38.32 -54.79 -1.07
CA ARG A 8 -38.12 -54.42 0.34
C ARG A 8 -37.04 -53.35 0.50
N ARG A 9 -35.89 -53.51 -0.18
CA ARG A 9 -34.82 -52.50 -0.16
C ARG A 9 -35.27 -51.14 -0.71
N LEU A 10 -36.04 -51.12 -1.80
CA LEU A 10 -36.58 -49.88 -2.36
C LEU A 10 -37.54 -49.19 -1.37
N ARG A 11 -38.40 -49.97 -0.72
CA ARG A 11 -39.35 -49.46 0.29
C ARG A 11 -38.62 -48.91 1.52
N GLU A 12 -37.60 -49.61 2.00
CA GLU A 12 -36.75 -49.17 3.11
C GLU A 12 -36.00 -47.88 2.77
N ALA A 13 -35.43 -47.78 1.55
CA ALA A 13 -34.77 -46.57 1.06
C ALA A 13 -35.75 -45.39 0.94
N LEU A 14 -36.94 -45.60 0.37
CA LEU A 14 -37.97 -44.55 0.26
C LEU A 14 -38.43 -44.06 1.63
N LEU A 15 -38.60 -44.95 2.60
CA LEU A 15 -38.94 -44.57 3.98
C LEU A 15 -37.83 -43.75 4.62
N ALA A 16 -36.56 -44.12 4.43
CA ALA A 16 -35.41 -43.35 4.92
C ALA A 16 -35.36 -41.95 4.29
N TYR A 17 -35.55 -41.85 2.98
CA TYR A 17 -35.60 -40.54 2.29
C TYR A 17 -36.80 -39.70 2.75
N LEU A 18 -37.98 -40.29 2.94
CA LEU A 18 -39.15 -39.57 3.41
C LEU A 18 -38.97 -39.05 4.85
N PHE A 19 -38.28 -39.81 5.70
CA PHE A 19 -37.93 -39.39 7.05
C PHE A 19 -36.91 -38.24 7.06
N LEU A 20 -35.94 -38.24 6.13
CA LEU A 20 -34.95 -37.17 5.98
C LEU A 20 -35.48 -35.92 5.27
N LEU A 21 -36.49 -36.08 4.40
CA LEU A 21 -37.09 -35.02 3.59
C LEU A 21 -37.43 -33.75 4.38
N PRO A 22 -38.16 -33.79 5.53
CA PRO A 22 -38.52 -32.57 6.26
C PRO A 22 -37.28 -31.82 6.78
N ALA A 23 -36.25 -32.53 7.24
CA ALA A 23 -35.00 -31.89 7.66
C ALA A 23 -34.28 -31.25 6.46
N PHE A 24 -34.25 -31.94 5.31
CA PHE A 24 -33.65 -31.42 4.09
C PHE A 24 -34.38 -30.16 3.58
N LEU A 25 -35.71 -30.15 3.65
CA LEU A 25 -36.53 -28.98 3.29
C LEU A 25 -36.27 -27.80 4.21
N ILE A 26 -36.17 -28.02 5.52
CA ILE A 26 -35.86 -26.96 6.49
C ILE A 26 -34.46 -26.39 6.24
N VAL A 27 -33.44 -27.24 6.10
CA VAL A 27 -32.07 -26.80 5.82
C VAL A 27 -31.97 -26.11 4.47
N GLY A 28 -32.65 -26.64 3.45
CA GLY A 28 -32.68 -26.05 2.11
C GLY A 28 -33.33 -24.67 2.10
N LEU A 29 -34.51 -24.52 2.72
CA LEU A 29 -35.30 -23.29 2.66
C LEU A 29 -34.81 -22.20 3.62
N PHE A 30 -34.31 -22.58 4.80
CA PHE A 30 -33.89 -21.62 5.83
C PHE A 30 -32.37 -21.50 5.98
N GLY A 31 -31.60 -22.51 5.55
CA GLY A 31 -30.14 -22.47 5.59
C GLY A 31 -29.54 -22.09 4.25
N LEU A 32 -29.74 -22.94 3.24
CA LEU A 32 -29.06 -22.80 1.96
C LEU A 32 -29.65 -21.68 1.09
N PHE A 33 -30.98 -21.59 1.02
CA PHE A 33 -31.67 -20.61 0.19
C PHE A 33 -31.32 -19.15 0.55
N PRO A 34 -31.30 -18.72 1.83
CA PRO A 34 -30.91 -17.35 2.18
C PRO A 34 -29.47 -17.00 1.78
N ILE A 35 -28.56 -17.98 1.85
CA ILE A 35 -27.16 -17.78 1.45
C ILE A 35 -27.06 -17.58 -0.06
N ILE A 36 -27.67 -18.46 -0.84
CA ILE A 36 -27.69 -18.35 -2.31
C ILE A 36 -28.39 -17.05 -2.73
N PHE A 37 -29.50 -16.71 -2.07
CA PHE A 37 -30.23 -15.49 -2.33
C PHE A 37 -29.39 -14.24 -2.03
N ALA A 38 -28.68 -14.20 -0.90
CA ALA A 38 -27.77 -13.10 -0.57
C ALA A 38 -26.61 -12.98 -1.58
N ALA A 39 -26.05 -14.10 -2.01
CA ALA A 39 -25.00 -14.14 -3.05
C ALA A 39 -25.51 -13.69 -4.42
N TYR A 40 -26.77 -13.98 -4.76
CA TYR A 40 -27.39 -13.47 -5.98
C TYR A 40 -27.63 -11.95 -5.86
N GLN A 41 -28.20 -11.50 -4.74
CA GLN A 41 -28.45 -10.07 -4.49
C GLN A 41 -27.18 -9.24 -4.47
N SER A 42 -26.03 -9.78 -4.04
CA SER A 42 -24.75 -9.05 -4.08
C SER A 42 -24.30 -8.71 -5.50
N THR A 43 -24.83 -9.41 -6.52
CA THR A 43 -24.57 -9.10 -7.94
C THR A 43 -25.51 -8.05 -8.54
N LEU A 44 -26.52 -7.63 -7.79
CA LEU A 44 -27.51 -6.63 -8.21
C LEU A 44 -27.18 -5.27 -7.61
N ARG A 45 -27.50 -4.20 -8.32
CA ARG A 45 -27.34 -2.81 -7.84
C ARG A 45 -28.72 -2.18 -7.59
N GLY A 46 -28.99 -1.81 -6.33
CA GLY A 46 -30.23 -1.12 -5.92
C GLY A 46 -30.46 -1.14 -4.40
N LEU A 47 -31.28 -0.23 -3.87
CA LEU A 47 -31.83 -0.37 -2.51
C LEU A 47 -33.02 -1.36 -2.55
N ASN A 48 -33.30 -2.02 -1.42
CA ASN A 48 -34.37 -3.02 -1.17
C ASN A 48 -35.78 -2.73 -1.74
N LYS A 49 -36.03 -1.56 -2.33
CA LYS A 49 -37.33 -1.08 -2.82
C LYS A 49 -37.43 -0.99 -4.36
N ILE A 50 -36.33 -1.13 -5.11
CA ILE A 50 -36.33 -1.09 -6.58
C ILE A 50 -35.63 -2.36 -7.09
N VAL A 51 -36.22 -3.03 -8.08
CA VAL A 51 -35.63 -4.23 -8.71
C VAL A 51 -34.25 -3.85 -9.22
N GLY A 52 -33.21 -4.40 -8.58
CA GLY A 52 -31.83 -4.01 -8.86
C GLY A 52 -31.41 -4.44 -10.26
N THR A 53 -30.67 -3.59 -10.96
CA THR A 53 -30.06 -3.95 -12.25
C THR A 53 -28.88 -4.88 -12.01
N PHE A 54 -28.70 -5.91 -12.83
CA PHE A 54 -27.54 -6.79 -12.75
C PHE A 54 -26.25 -6.01 -13.00
N ASP A 55 -25.35 -5.99 -12.02
CA ASP A 55 -24.07 -5.26 -12.01
C ASP A 55 -22.88 -6.23 -11.85
N GLY A 56 -23.13 -7.54 -11.88
CA GLY A 56 -22.11 -8.59 -11.78
C GLY A 56 -21.29 -8.46 -10.49
N LEU A 57 -19.98 -8.21 -10.62
CA LEU A 57 -19.07 -8.00 -9.47
C LEU A 57 -18.90 -6.52 -9.10
N GLY A 58 -19.67 -5.61 -9.69
CA GLY A 58 -19.54 -4.15 -9.52
C GLY A 58 -19.58 -3.70 -8.06
N ASN A 59 -20.44 -4.31 -7.23
CA ASN A 59 -20.49 -4.04 -5.80
C ASN A 59 -19.21 -4.44 -5.05
N TYR A 60 -18.56 -5.55 -5.43
CA TYR A 60 -17.30 -5.99 -4.83
C TYR A 60 -16.14 -5.07 -5.23
N ILE A 61 -16.09 -4.67 -6.51
CA ILE A 61 -15.10 -3.72 -7.01
C ILE A 61 -15.26 -2.37 -6.30
N ARG A 62 -16.50 -1.90 -6.13
CA ARG A 62 -16.80 -0.66 -5.39
C ARG A 62 -16.42 -0.76 -3.92
N ALA A 63 -16.79 -1.86 -3.25
CA ALA A 63 -16.45 -2.09 -1.85
C ALA A 63 -14.93 -2.16 -1.62
N ILE A 64 -14.18 -2.79 -2.52
CA ILE A 64 -12.70 -2.82 -2.46
C ILE A 64 -12.15 -1.42 -2.69
N GLY A 65 -12.66 -0.67 -3.67
CA GLY A 65 -12.26 0.72 -3.90
C GLY A 65 -12.48 1.58 -2.65
N ASP A 66 -13.69 1.55 -2.09
CA ASP A 66 -14.05 2.27 -0.87
C ASP A 66 -13.15 1.84 0.31
N LEU A 67 -12.85 0.55 0.44
CA LEU A 67 -11.94 0.04 1.47
C LEU A 67 -10.50 0.54 1.25
N THR A 68 -10.00 0.59 0.02
CA THR A 68 -8.67 1.13 -0.30
C THR A 68 -8.58 2.60 0.10
N TYR A 69 -9.60 3.41 -0.16
CA TYR A 69 -9.64 4.81 0.27
C TYR A 69 -9.66 4.95 1.81
N VAL A 70 -10.48 4.15 2.49
CA VAL A 70 -10.55 4.16 3.96
C VAL A 70 -9.22 3.74 4.59
N LEU A 71 -8.60 2.67 4.08
CA LEU A 71 -7.30 2.20 4.55
C LEU A 71 -6.19 3.21 4.24
N GLY A 72 -6.22 3.85 3.07
CA GLY A 72 -5.29 4.91 2.70
C GLY A 72 -5.40 6.10 3.64
N PHE A 73 -6.62 6.57 3.92
CA PHE A 73 -6.87 7.66 4.87
C PHE A 73 -6.33 7.36 6.27
N TRP A 74 -6.70 6.21 6.84
CA TRP A 74 -6.22 5.82 8.18
C TRP A 74 -4.72 5.54 8.22
N GLY A 75 -4.17 4.96 7.14
CA GLY A 75 -2.74 4.74 6.98
C GLY A 75 -1.97 6.05 6.99
N ALA A 76 -2.41 7.05 6.22
CA ALA A 76 -1.79 8.36 6.18
C ALA A 76 -1.88 9.09 7.54
N LEU A 77 -3.02 9.04 8.22
CA LEU A 77 -3.15 9.57 9.59
C LEU A 77 -2.19 8.90 10.57
N LEU A 78 -2.05 7.57 10.49
CA LEU A 78 -1.10 6.83 11.31
C LEU A 78 0.34 7.27 11.05
N LEU A 79 0.74 7.45 9.79
CA LEU A 79 2.08 7.93 9.44
C LEU A 79 2.35 9.33 9.99
N VAL A 80 1.39 10.27 9.86
CA VAL A 80 1.50 11.62 10.44
C VAL A 80 1.58 11.56 11.96
N PHE A 81 0.77 10.73 12.61
CA PHE A 81 0.84 10.52 14.06
C PHE A 81 2.23 9.99 14.49
N LEU A 82 2.77 9.01 13.77
CA LEU A 82 4.12 8.48 14.03
C LEU A 82 5.21 9.54 13.79
N ALA A 83 5.05 10.42 12.81
CA ALA A 83 5.97 11.54 12.57
C ALA A 83 5.98 12.51 13.76
N VAL A 84 4.81 12.93 14.24
CA VAL A 84 4.69 13.80 15.43
C VAL A 84 5.30 13.11 16.66
N ARG A 85 5.00 11.82 16.84
CA ARG A 85 5.56 11.01 17.94
C ARG A 85 7.08 10.92 17.88
N ALA A 86 7.67 10.78 16.69
CA ALA A 86 9.12 10.75 16.52
C ALA A 86 9.76 12.08 16.95
N ILE A 87 9.17 13.21 16.56
CA ILE A 87 9.63 14.55 16.96
C ILE A 87 9.51 14.75 18.47
N TRP A 88 8.38 14.36 19.08
CA TRP A 88 8.19 14.49 20.53
C TRP A 88 9.22 13.68 21.33
N ARG A 89 9.46 12.42 20.93
CA ARG A 89 10.48 11.58 21.57
C ARG A 89 11.89 12.16 21.40
N GLY A 90 12.21 12.66 20.20
CA GLY A 90 13.48 13.31 19.92
C GLY A 90 13.68 14.56 20.79
N ARG A 91 12.64 15.38 20.95
CA ARG A 91 12.66 16.57 21.80
C ARG A 91 12.83 16.22 23.28
N ALA A 92 12.11 15.22 23.78
CA ALA A 92 12.25 14.76 25.17
C ALA A 92 13.68 14.29 25.45
N ALA A 93 14.25 13.45 24.57
CA ALA A 93 15.63 12.98 24.70
C ALA A 93 16.69 14.10 24.62
N ALA A 94 16.42 15.16 23.85
CA ALA A 94 17.30 16.33 23.79
C ALA A 94 17.18 17.21 25.04
N ALA A 95 15.97 17.33 25.61
CA ALA A 95 15.73 18.08 26.84
C ALA A 95 16.45 17.45 28.05
N GLU A 96 16.45 16.12 28.16
CA GLU A 96 17.21 15.40 29.20
C GLU A 96 18.71 15.72 29.17
N LYS A 97 19.26 16.00 27.99
CA LYS A 97 20.68 16.33 27.79
C LYS A 97 20.96 17.83 27.75
N ASN A 98 19.94 18.68 27.92
CA ASN A 98 20.02 20.13 27.73
C ASN A 98 20.66 20.53 26.39
N GLU A 99 20.33 19.80 25.32
CA GLU A 99 20.89 20.03 23.99
C GLU A 99 19.90 20.72 23.04
N PRO A 100 20.38 21.59 22.13
CA PRO A 100 19.51 22.26 21.17
C PRO A 100 19.05 21.27 20.07
N PHE A 101 17.78 20.85 20.18
CA PHE A 101 17.11 19.90 19.29
C PHE A 101 16.87 20.47 17.88
N TRP A 102 16.32 21.68 17.80
CA TRP A 102 15.84 22.27 16.54
C TRP A 102 16.94 22.59 15.52
N LEU A 103 18.20 22.73 15.96
CA LEU A 103 19.34 22.88 15.05
C LEU A 103 19.50 21.66 14.12
N TRP A 104 19.04 20.48 14.54
CA TRP A 104 19.09 19.26 13.74
C TRP A 104 17.92 19.09 12.77
N ALA A 105 16.98 20.04 12.74
CA ALA A 105 15.82 19.99 11.84
C ALA A 105 16.24 20.05 10.37
N VAL A 106 17.07 21.02 9.99
CA VAL A 106 17.56 21.19 8.61
C VAL A 106 18.29 19.94 8.09
N PRO A 107 19.32 19.41 8.77
CA PRO A 107 19.98 18.20 8.28
C PRO A 107 19.04 17.00 8.25
N GLY A 108 18.17 16.85 9.25
CA GLY A 108 17.24 15.74 9.28
C GLY A 108 16.21 15.77 8.16
N ILE A 109 15.61 16.93 7.87
CA ILE A 109 14.69 17.15 6.73
C ILE A 109 15.42 16.90 5.41
N ALA A 110 16.64 17.40 5.25
CA ALA A 110 17.43 17.18 4.05
C ALA A 110 17.71 15.69 3.80
N PHE A 111 18.13 14.93 4.82
CA PHE A 111 18.30 13.48 4.70
C PHE A 111 16.98 12.74 4.45
N GLY A 112 15.87 13.20 5.03
CA GLY A 112 14.54 12.64 4.74
C GLY A 112 14.13 12.90 3.28
N GLY A 113 14.38 14.10 2.78
CA GLY A 113 14.17 14.49 1.39
C GLY A 113 15.04 13.68 0.41
N LEU A 114 16.29 13.38 0.78
CA LEU A 114 17.16 12.47 0.02
C LEU A 114 16.50 11.09 -0.13
N VAL A 115 16.01 10.49 0.96
CA VAL A 115 15.35 9.18 0.91
C VAL A 115 14.10 9.22 0.03
N LEU A 116 13.27 10.25 0.18
CA LEU A 116 12.06 10.41 -0.64
C LEU A 116 12.39 10.62 -2.13
N ALA A 117 13.43 11.40 -2.44
CA ALA A 117 13.89 11.62 -3.80
C ALA A 117 14.41 10.31 -4.43
N MET A 118 15.14 9.50 -3.67
CA MET A 118 15.60 8.18 -4.13
C MET A 118 14.44 7.20 -4.33
N LEU A 119 13.46 7.19 -3.44
CA LEU A 119 12.24 6.41 -3.63
C LEU A 119 11.50 6.84 -4.91
N ALA A 120 11.35 8.16 -5.09
CA ALA A 120 10.69 8.72 -6.26
C ALA A 120 11.48 8.49 -7.56
N TRP A 121 12.82 8.42 -7.49
CA TRP A 121 13.68 8.01 -8.59
C TRP A 121 13.39 6.56 -9.00
N ILE A 122 13.31 5.63 -8.05
CA ILE A 122 12.96 4.22 -8.31
C ILE A 122 11.58 4.12 -8.95
N ILE A 123 10.57 4.78 -8.38
CA ILE A 123 9.18 4.73 -8.86
C ILE A 123 9.07 5.26 -10.30
N ARG A 124 9.90 6.24 -10.70
CA ARG A 124 9.91 6.78 -12.06
C ARG A 124 10.76 5.98 -13.04
N LEU A 125 11.89 5.43 -12.59
CA LEU A 125 12.78 4.64 -13.45
C LEU A 125 12.21 3.26 -13.75
N LEU A 126 11.57 2.61 -12.76
CA LEU A 126 11.10 1.24 -12.90
C LEU A 126 10.12 1.06 -14.08
N PRO A 127 9.09 1.90 -14.31
CA PRO A 127 8.21 1.78 -15.46
C PRO A 127 8.94 1.93 -16.80
N LEU A 128 9.95 2.82 -16.88
CA LEU A 128 10.75 3.00 -18.09
C LEU A 128 11.55 1.73 -18.40
N MET A 129 12.15 1.13 -17.38
CA MET A 129 12.89 -0.13 -17.49
C MET A 129 11.99 -1.29 -17.92
N LEU A 130 10.80 -1.40 -17.34
CA LEU A 130 9.84 -2.46 -17.63
C LEU A 130 9.22 -2.36 -19.03
N ARG A 131 9.27 -1.19 -19.68
CA ARG A 131 8.82 -0.99 -21.06
C ARG A 131 9.86 -1.37 -22.12
N ILE A 132 11.13 -1.49 -21.76
CA ILE A 132 12.20 -1.84 -22.72
C ILE A 132 11.91 -3.16 -23.46
N PRO A 133 11.48 -4.26 -22.80
CA PRO A 133 11.18 -5.50 -23.50
C PRO A 133 10.08 -5.35 -24.56
N GLU A 134 9.12 -4.46 -24.35
CA GLU A 134 8.03 -4.19 -25.30
C GLU A 134 8.56 -3.45 -26.54
N GLN A 135 9.46 -2.49 -26.35
CA GLN A 135 10.11 -1.72 -27.42
C GLN A 135 11.11 -2.55 -28.24
N MET A 136 11.62 -3.63 -27.65
CA MET A 136 12.53 -4.57 -28.29
C MET A 136 11.78 -5.64 -29.12
N ARG A 137 10.45 -5.74 -29.02
CA ARG A 137 9.67 -6.72 -29.81
C ARG A 137 9.77 -6.43 -31.30
N GLY A 138 10.19 -7.43 -32.07
CA GLY A 138 10.34 -7.36 -33.53
C GLY A 138 11.77 -7.65 -33.99
N ALA A 139 12.15 -7.13 -35.16
CA ALA A 139 13.42 -7.43 -35.84
C ALA A 139 14.64 -6.64 -35.30
N GLN A 140 14.48 -5.78 -34.29
CA GLN A 140 15.55 -4.92 -33.73
C GLN A 140 16.01 -5.35 -32.33
N ASN A 141 16.03 -6.66 -32.09
CA ASN A 141 16.49 -7.29 -30.85
C ASN A 141 18.04 -7.35 -30.76
N THR A 142 18.70 -6.21 -30.89
CA THR A 142 20.17 -6.14 -30.82
C THR A 142 20.67 -5.63 -29.46
N PRO A 143 21.84 -6.09 -28.98
CA PRO A 143 22.45 -5.57 -27.74
C PRO A 143 22.67 -4.06 -27.77
N GLU A 144 22.96 -3.49 -28.95
CA GLU A 144 23.17 -2.06 -29.15
C GLU A 144 21.87 -1.27 -28.91
N ASN A 145 20.76 -1.77 -29.43
CA ASN A 145 19.45 -1.14 -29.24
C ASN A 145 19.04 -1.19 -27.76
N PHE A 146 19.27 -2.31 -27.07
CA PHE A 146 19.04 -2.42 -25.63
C PHE A 146 19.86 -1.39 -24.83
N ARG A 147 21.17 -1.25 -25.11
CA ARG A 147 22.04 -0.28 -24.43
C ARG A 147 21.59 1.16 -24.66
N ARG A 148 21.11 1.47 -25.87
CA ARG A 148 20.52 2.77 -26.20
C ARG A 148 19.27 3.05 -25.36
N LEU A 149 18.30 2.13 -25.35
CA LEU A 149 17.05 2.28 -24.59
C LEU A 149 17.30 2.35 -23.08
N LEU A 150 18.25 1.57 -22.57
CA LEU A 150 18.71 1.65 -21.19
C LEU A 150 19.29 3.04 -20.87
N GLY A 151 20.13 3.56 -21.77
CA GLY A 151 20.67 4.91 -21.67
C GLY A 151 19.57 5.97 -21.63
N GLU A 152 18.62 5.91 -22.55
CA GLU A 152 17.47 6.82 -22.63
C GLU A 152 16.58 6.77 -21.38
N ALA A 153 16.38 5.59 -20.79
CA ALA A 153 15.64 5.45 -19.54
C ALA A 153 16.36 6.12 -18.35
N LEU A 154 17.68 5.98 -18.27
CA LEU A 154 18.49 6.57 -17.20
C LEU A 154 18.69 8.08 -17.36
N THR A 155 18.75 8.58 -18.59
CA THR A 155 18.89 10.00 -18.90
C THR A 155 17.56 10.73 -19.07
N ASN A 156 16.44 10.04 -18.82
CA ASN A 156 15.12 10.63 -18.86
C ASN A 156 15.06 11.84 -17.89
N PRO A 157 14.52 13.00 -18.32
CA PRO A 157 14.47 14.22 -17.50
C PRO A 157 13.82 14.01 -16.13
N ASP A 158 12.75 13.22 -16.05
CA ASP A 158 12.02 12.97 -14.80
C ASP A 158 12.83 12.12 -13.82
N VAL A 159 13.66 11.22 -14.35
CA VAL A 159 14.58 10.37 -13.59
C VAL A 159 15.77 11.22 -13.12
N LEU A 160 16.42 11.95 -14.02
CA LEU A 160 17.56 12.81 -13.70
C LEU A 160 17.19 13.90 -12.70
N GLN A 161 16.00 14.49 -12.79
CA GLN A 161 15.52 15.48 -11.84
C GLN A 161 15.55 14.94 -10.40
N MET A 162 15.14 13.69 -10.18
CA MET A 162 15.18 13.09 -8.84
C MET A 162 16.59 12.82 -8.35
N VAL A 163 17.53 12.50 -9.24
CA VAL A 163 18.96 12.41 -8.89
C VAL A 163 19.48 13.77 -8.45
N TRP A 164 19.16 14.85 -9.16
CA TRP A 164 19.57 16.20 -8.78
C TRP A 164 18.98 16.65 -7.46
N ILE A 165 17.70 16.36 -7.21
CA ILE A 165 17.05 16.63 -5.92
C ILE A 165 17.75 15.84 -4.80
N ALA A 166 18.05 14.56 -5.03
CA ALA A 166 18.76 13.73 -4.06
C ALA A 166 20.18 14.26 -3.76
N LEU A 167 20.95 14.62 -4.79
CA LEU A 167 22.28 15.21 -4.63
C LEU A 167 22.21 16.54 -3.89
N GLY A 168 21.26 17.41 -4.23
CA GLY A 168 21.02 18.67 -3.52
C GLY A 168 20.67 18.45 -2.05
N ALA A 169 19.76 17.52 -1.77
CA ALA A 169 19.37 17.14 -0.42
C ALA A 169 20.54 16.54 0.39
N LEU A 170 21.38 15.72 -0.24
CA LEU A 170 22.59 15.18 0.36
C LEU A 170 23.59 16.30 0.71
N LEU A 171 23.86 17.21 -0.22
CA LEU A 171 24.79 18.32 0.00
C LEU A 171 24.29 19.25 1.11
N ILE A 172 23.00 19.61 1.11
CA ILE A 172 22.38 20.40 2.17
C ILE A 172 22.46 19.65 3.50
N GLY A 173 22.18 18.35 3.53
CA GLY A 173 22.26 17.51 4.73
C GLY A 173 23.66 17.46 5.32
N ILE A 174 24.68 17.25 4.49
CA ILE A 174 26.09 17.24 4.91
C ILE A 174 26.52 18.63 5.38
N ALA A 175 26.27 19.68 4.60
CA ALA A 175 26.70 21.04 4.91
C ALA A 175 26.06 21.54 6.21
N SER A 176 24.74 21.36 6.37
CA SER A 176 24.03 21.76 7.59
C SER A 176 24.46 20.93 8.80
N SER A 177 24.67 19.61 8.66
CA SER A 177 25.22 18.77 9.74
C SER A 177 26.61 19.25 10.16
N TRP A 178 27.48 19.55 9.20
CA TRP A 178 28.82 20.07 9.45
C TRP A 178 28.78 21.42 10.16
N MET A 179 27.90 22.34 9.74
CA MET A 179 27.70 23.63 10.40
C MET A 179 27.22 23.46 11.85
N VAL A 180 26.27 22.56 12.10
CA VAL A 180 25.77 22.27 13.45
C VAL A 180 26.88 21.72 14.33
N VAL A 181 27.71 20.79 13.83
CA VAL A 181 28.83 20.25 14.59
C VAL A 181 29.92 21.30 14.82
N ARG A 182 30.24 22.13 13.81
CA ARG A 182 31.27 23.17 13.90
C ARG A 182 30.89 24.32 14.84
N SER A 183 29.63 24.71 14.87
CA SER A 183 29.12 25.77 15.75
C SER A 183 29.14 25.38 17.25
N ARG A 184 29.33 24.09 17.56
CA ARG A 184 29.29 23.58 18.93
C ARG A 184 30.69 23.43 19.53
N ASN A 185 30.79 23.75 20.82
CA ASN A 185 32.04 23.76 21.56
C ASN A 185 32.61 22.33 21.69
N ARG A 186 33.81 22.07 21.15
CA ARG A 186 34.43 20.73 21.03
C ARG A 186 34.63 19.98 22.36
N ARG A 187 34.51 20.67 23.50
CA ARG A 187 34.69 20.11 24.85
C ARG A 187 33.51 19.28 25.36
N ARG A 188 32.32 19.38 24.76
CA ARG A 188 31.14 18.56 25.13
C ARG A 188 30.77 17.60 23.99
N ARG A 189 30.54 16.33 24.33
CA ARG A 189 30.06 15.30 23.38
C ARG A 189 28.55 15.46 23.22
N TYR A 190 28.13 16.18 22.18
CA TYR A 190 26.71 16.38 21.85
C TYR A 190 26.12 15.16 21.14
N GLY A 191 24.84 14.88 21.40
CA GLY A 191 24.04 13.91 20.66
C GLY A 191 23.65 14.40 19.27
N ASN A 192 23.52 13.44 18.34
CA ASN A 192 22.94 13.69 17.02
C ASN A 192 21.42 13.48 17.09
N PHE A 193 20.64 14.51 16.78
CA PHE A 193 19.17 14.47 16.75
C PHE A 193 18.57 14.67 15.35
N SER A 194 19.33 14.43 14.27
CA SER A 194 18.77 14.49 12.91
C SER A 194 17.78 13.37 12.63
N GLY A 195 17.98 12.19 13.24
CA GLY A 195 17.17 10.99 13.02
C GLY A 195 15.65 11.18 13.18
N PRO A 196 15.15 11.78 14.28
CA PRO A 196 13.73 12.10 14.43
C PRO A 196 13.14 12.93 13.28
N PHE A 197 13.88 13.92 12.78
CA PHE A 197 13.44 14.76 11.66
C PHE A 197 13.51 14.03 10.32
N THR A 198 14.54 13.20 10.10
CA THR A 198 14.62 12.32 8.93
C THR A 198 13.43 11.37 8.87
N LEU A 199 13.14 10.69 9.98
CA LEU A 199 12.01 9.78 10.08
C LEU A 199 10.68 10.51 9.86
N ALA A 200 10.47 11.64 10.54
CA ALA A 200 9.24 12.42 10.39
C ALA A 200 9.03 12.89 8.94
N THR A 201 10.09 13.33 8.27
CA THR A 201 10.04 13.77 6.86
C THR A 201 9.66 12.61 5.95
N ILE A 202 10.26 11.43 6.13
CA ILE A 202 9.93 10.22 5.35
C ILE A 202 8.46 9.85 5.56
N LEU A 203 8.01 9.78 6.82
CA LEU A 203 6.63 9.39 7.14
C LEU A 203 5.60 10.36 6.56
N VAL A 204 5.84 11.67 6.65
CA VAL A 204 4.97 12.69 6.05
C VAL A 204 5.00 12.61 4.52
N GLY A 205 6.18 12.39 3.91
CA GLY A 205 6.30 12.20 2.47
C GLY A 205 5.56 10.97 1.97
N LEU A 206 5.65 9.85 2.69
CA LEU A 206 4.87 8.64 2.38
C LEU A 206 3.37 8.86 2.57
N ALA A 207 2.95 9.58 3.61
CA ALA A 207 1.55 9.94 3.81
C ALA A 207 1.00 10.77 2.64
N ALA A 208 1.81 11.72 2.12
CA ALA A 208 1.44 12.52 0.96
C ALA A 208 1.30 11.66 -0.31
N LEU A 209 2.16 10.65 -0.50
CA LEU A 209 2.07 9.71 -1.62
C LEU A 209 0.83 8.83 -1.59
N ILE A 210 0.25 8.56 -0.42
CA ILE A 210 -0.99 7.77 -0.31
C ILE A 210 -2.20 8.55 -0.82
N PHE A 211 -2.16 9.89 -0.75
CA PHE A 211 -3.24 10.76 -1.20
C PHE A 211 -3.10 11.25 -2.65
N TRP A 212 -1.97 10.95 -3.31
CA TRP A 212 -1.70 11.33 -4.70
C TRP A 212 -1.95 10.15 -5.64
#